data_AF-A0ABD2FXH1-F1
#
_entry.id   AF-A0ABD2FXH1-F1
#
_cell.length_a   1.000
_cell.length_b   1.000
_cell.length_c   1.000
_cell.angle_alpha   90.00
_cell.angle_beta   90.00
_cell.angle_gamma   90.00
#
_symmetry.space_group_name_H-M   'P 1'
#
loop_
_entity.id
_entity.type
_entity.pdbx_description
1 polymer ?
#
loop_
_entity_poly.entity_id
_entity_poly.type
_entity_poly.pdbx_seq_one_letter_code
_entity_poly.pdbx_strand_id
1 'polypeptide(L)'
;MKSAVLQTRATPERHTAENLAEGLRSATESWGILEKVTACVHDNASNVTLANNEYLDWDSSPCYAHTLQLAINDGFKLKPIHHIVAGASRLVSYFHHSTVATQALCQKQVDQTLPDHRLIQYCRTRWNSIYDMFDRLLEQRWAVAAVLSDRSVTTLSDARTLDLADNSWIVMEEMLPVLRSLKCATTALCGESGVSSSMIYPVTATLLNKHLPVAPEESKKVAEYKQTVSVSLKRRLKPDEVESAKKVPFIASFLDPRHKHLKFANDALRDAVKARVKELLSALAVGADAKPEITEEDSSESESAGGSAAGGSAAGGSAAGGSAAGGSAAGGSAAGGSAAAKRPRYDNKSAMLTLFGEEYHAETPVTPEMELSHYCDEKCIAPHLDPLDWWRVNETKYERLAQLARSYLCVPATSVPSERVFSAAGLILNRLRSRLHPDHVDQLIFLNKN
;
A
#
# COMPACT_ATOMS: atom_id res chain seq x y z
N MET A 1 2.46 -8.49 -3.19
CA MET A 1 1.93 -7.24 -3.78
C MET A 1 2.96 -6.72 -4.78
N LYS A 2 2.56 -6.23 -5.95
CA LYS A 2 3.46 -5.62 -6.93
C LYS A 2 3.05 -4.16 -7.09
N SER A 3 4.02 -3.25 -7.20
CA SER A 3 3.79 -1.85 -7.54
C SER A 3 4.53 -1.51 -8.82
N ALA A 4 3.92 -0.70 -9.68
CA ALA A 4 4.53 -0.20 -10.89
C ALA A 4 4.30 1.30 -11.00
N VAL A 5 5.31 2.04 -11.46
CA VAL A 5 5.18 3.46 -11.81
C VAL A 5 4.62 3.53 -13.22
N LEU A 6 3.45 4.16 -13.38
CA LEU A 6 2.81 4.31 -14.69
C LEU A 6 3.31 5.55 -15.44
N GLN A 7 3.40 6.68 -14.72
CA GLN A 7 3.76 7.96 -15.30
C GLN A 7 4.26 8.94 -14.23
N THR A 8 5.22 9.79 -14.61
CA THR A 8 5.70 10.97 -13.89
C THR A 8 5.58 12.17 -14.81
N ARG A 9 4.55 12.99 -14.60
CA ARG A 9 4.24 14.13 -15.49
C ARG A 9 4.60 15.46 -14.86
N ALA A 10 5.28 16.31 -15.61
CA ALA A 10 5.42 17.73 -15.26
C ALA A 10 4.11 18.45 -15.60
N THR A 11 3.54 19.17 -14.63
CA THR A 11 2.30 19.94 -14.77
C THR A 11 2.61 21.45 -14.72
N PRO A 12 2.94 22.08 -15.86
CA PRO A 12 3.25 23.51 -15.91
C PRO A 12 2.01 24.40 -15.76
N GLU A 13 0.82 23.83 -15.97
CA GLU A 13 -0.46 24.50 -15.81
C GLU A 13 -0.82 24.71 -14.33
N ARG A 14 -1.87 25.50 -14.08
CA ARG A 14 -2.41 25.63 -12.71
C ARG A 14 -2.90 24.28 -12.23
N HIS A 15 -2.55 23.92 -11.00
CA HIS A 15 -2.94 22.66 -10.37
C HIS A 15 -4.39 22.72 -9.84
N THR A 16 -5.35 23.12 -10.67
CA THR A 16 -6.78 23.11 -10.30
C THR A 16 -7.31 21.68 -10.24
N ALA A 17 -8.48 21.48 -9.63
CA ALA A 17 -9.08 20.16 -9.48
C ALA A 17 -9.36 19.50 -10.84
N GLU A 18 -9.86 20.29 -11.79
CA GLU A 18 -10.18 19.87 -13.17
C GLU A 18 -8.94 19.37 -13.91
N ASN A 19 -7.86 20.17 -13.87
CA ASN A 19 -6.62 19.85 -14.57
C ASN A 19 -5.94 18.60 -13.98
N LEU A 20 -6.02 18.43 -12.65
CA LEU A 20 -5.52 17.22 -12.00
C LEU A 20 -6.35 15.99 -12.37
N ALA A 21 -7.67 16.11 -12.36
CA ALA A 21 -8.56 15.02 -12.76
C ALA A 21 -8.33 14.61 -14.23
N GLU A 22 -8.17 15.58 -15.12
CA GLU A 22 -7.87 15.34 -16.53
C GLU A 22 -6.51 14.66 -16.73
N GLY A 23 -5.49 15.11 -16.00
CA GLY A 23 -4.18 14.47 -16.01
C GLY A 23 -4.23 13.01 -15.56
N LEU A 24 -5.03 12.71 -14.53
CA LEU A 24 -5.22 11.35 -14.01
C LEU A 24 -6.03 10.46 -14.97
N ARG A 25 -7.09 10.98 -15.60
CA ARG A 25 -7.85 10.26 -16.64
C ARG A 25 -6.96 9.93 -17.83
N SER A 26 -6.30 10.92 -18.41
CA SER A 26 -5.41 10.74 -19.55
C SER A 26 -4.31 9.70 -19.26
N ALA A 27 -3.72 9.73 -18.06
CA ALA A 27 -2.74 8.73 -17.65
C ALA A 27 -3.35 7.32 -17.63
N THR A 28 -4.52 7.14 -17.01
CA THR A 28 -5.16 5.81 -16.87
C THR A 28 -5.76 5.28 -18.18
N GLU A 29 -6.23 6.16 -19.06
CA GLU A 29 -6.68 5.82 -20.41
C GLU A 29 -5.52 5.32 -21.29
N SER A 30 -4.34 5.95 -21.21
CA SER A 30 -3.16 5.54 -21.98
C SER A 30 -2.72 4.09 -21.68
N TRP A 31 -3.04 3.60 -20.49
CA TRP A 31 -2.75 2.24 -20.04
C TRP A 31 -3.96 1.28 -20.12
N GLY A 32 -5.14 1.76 -20.54
CA GLY A 32 -6.36 0.96 -20.62
C GLY A 32 -6.86 0.45 -19.26
N ILE A 33 -6.66 1.24 -18.19
CA ILE A 33 -7.01 0.87 -16.82
C ILE A 33 -8.02 1.80 -16.14
N LEU A 34 -8.61 2.74 -16.87
CA LEU A 34 -9.54 3.74 -16.32
C LEU A 34 -10.64 3.11 -15.44
N GLU A 35 -11.29 2.04 -15.93
CA GLU A 35 -12.37 1.33 -15.24
C GLU A 35 -11.89 0.37 -14.13
N LYS A 36 -10.57 0.19 -13.98
CA LYS A 36 -9.96 -0.74 -13.01
C LYS A 36 -9.47 -0.03 -11.75
N VAL A 37 -9.54 1.30 -11.69
CA VAL A 37 -9.05 2.07 -10.56
C VAL A 37 -10.05 2.02 -9.40
N THR A 38 -9.65 1.38 -8.29
CA THR A 38 -10.48 1.28 -7.09
C THR A 38 -10.39 2.53 -6.20
N ALA A 39 -9.19 3.09 -6.06
CA ALA A 39 -8.92 4.15 -5.09
C ALA A 39 -7.78 5.06 -5.55
N CYS A 40 -7.83 6.33 -5.13
CA CYS A 40 -6.72 7.27 -5.28
C CYS A 40 -6.15 7.65 -3.91
N VAL A 41 -4.87 7.34 -3.69
CA VAL A 41 -4.17 7.68 -2.44
C VAL A 41 -3.37 8.96 -2.62
N HIS A 42 -3.70 10.01 -1.86
CA HIS A 42 -3.12 11.36 -2.06
C HIS A 42 -2.78 12.07 -0.74
N ASP A 43 -2.02 13.17 -0.82
CA ASP A 43 -1.40 13.87 0.32
C ASP A 43 -2.32 14.87 1.07
N ASN A 44 -3.64 14.78 0.91
CA ASN A 44 -4.63 15.74 1.42
C ASN A 44 -4.59 17.16 0.82
N ALA A 45 -3.88 17.42 -0.28
CA ALA A 45 -4.02 18.72 -0.94
C ALA A 45 -5.48 18.97 -1.39
N SER A 46 -5.97 20.20 -1.22
CA SER A 46 -7.38 20.52 -1.47
C SER A 46 -7.81 20.23 -2.90
N ASN A 47 -6.98 20.57 -3.89
CA ASN A 47 -7.32 20.42 -5.29
C ASN A 47 -7.36 18.94 -5.73
N VAL A 48 -6.48 18.08 -5.22
CA VAL A 48 -6.53 16.63 -5.53
C VAL A 48 -7.70 15.94 -4.81
N THR A 49 -8.09 16.45 -3.64
CA THR A 49 -9.27 15.96 -2.92
C THR A 49 -10.54 16.29 -3.72
N LEU A 50 -10.65 17.53 -4.22
CA LEU A 50 -11.76 17.96 -5.08
C LEU A 50 -11.76 17.21 -6.42
N ALA A 51 -10.59 17.02 -7.04
CA ALA A 51 -10.44 16.24 -8.27
C ALA A 51 -11.07 14.84 -8.14
N ASN A 52 -10.76 14.13 -7.05
CA ASN A 52 -11.31 12.80 -6.81
C ASN A 52 -12.78 12.79 -6.38
N ASN A 53 -13.27 13.84 -5.73
CA ASN A 53 -14.65 13.84 -5.21
C ASN A 53 -15.67 14.37 -6.24
N GLU A 54 -15.26 15.26 -7.15
CA GLU A 54 -16.17 15.95 -8.07
C GLU A 54 -16.00 15.55 -9.53
N TYR A 55 -14.83 15.03 -9.93
CA TYR A 55 -14.52 14.78 -11.33
C TYR A 55 -14.13 13.33 -11.64
N LEU A 56 -13.90 12.49 -10.63
CA LEU A 56 -13.51 11.09 -10.78
C LEU A 56 -14.43 10.21 -9.94
N ASP A 57 -14.69 8.99 -10.40
CA ASP A 57 -15.49 8.00 -9.65
C ASP A 57 -14.62 7.12 -8.72
N TRP A 58 -13.41 7.57 -8.40
CA TRP A 58 -12.44 6.80 -7.60
C TRP A 58 -12.61 7.07 -6.11
N ASP A 59 -12.43 6.06 -5.25
CA ASP A 59 -12.48 6.32 -3.81
C ASP A 59 -11.28 7.19 -3.38
N SER A 60 -11.60 8.40 -2.96
CA SER A 60 -10.65 9.36 -2.39
C SER A 60 -10.14 8.85 -1.03
N SER A 61 -8.87 8.43 -1.01
CA SER A 61 -8.18 7.86 0.15
C SER A 61 -7.05 8.79 0.63
N PRO A 62 -7.25 9.53 1.73
CA PRO A 62 -6.23 10.42 2.25
C PRO A 62 -5.03 9.64 2.80
N CYS A 63 -3.81 10.12 2.53
CA CYS A 63 -2.59 9.51 3.03
C CYS A 63 -2.59 9.46 4.56
N TYR A 64 -2.52 8.25 5.12
CA TYR A 64 -2.56 8.05 6.56
C TYR A 64 -1.38 8.73 7.26
N ALA A 65 -0.17 8.59 6.71
CA ALA A 65 1.04 9.18 7.28
C ALA A 65 0.95 10.70 7.34
N HIS A 66 0.46 11.34 6.27
CA HIS A 66 0.25 12.78 6.25
C HIS A 66 -0.85 13.20 7.23
N THR A 67 -1.96 12.46 7.28
CA THR A 67 -3.07 12.71 8.21
C THR A 67 -2.64 12.63 9.66
N LEU A 68 -1.88 11.59 10.03
CA LEU A 68 -1.32 11.40 11.35
C LEU A 68 -0.31 12.51 11.69
N GLN A 69 0.56 12.86 10.75
CA GLN A 69 1.49 13.98 10.91
C GLN A 69 0.76 15.30 11.19
N LEU A 70 -0.32 15.61 10.48
CA LEU A 70 -1.12 16.81 10.72
C LEU A 70 -1.74 16.80 12.12
N ALA A 71 -2.27 15.66 12.58
CA ALA A 71 -2.86 15.54 13.91
C ALA A 71 -1.81 15.69 15.03
N ILE A 72 -0.63 15.11 14.85
CA ILE A 72 0.51 15.23 15.76
C ILE A 72 1.01 16.68 15.83
N ASN A 73 1.14 17.32 14.68
CA ASN A 73 1.55 18.72 14.61
C ASN A 73 0.52 19.66 15.27
N ASP A 74 -0.77 19.34 15.25
CA ASP A 74 -1.78 20.08 16.01
C ASP A 74 -1.50 20.03 17.53
N GLY A 75 -1.03 18.89 18.04
CA GLY A 75 -0.55 18.77 19.43
C GLY A 75 0.71 19.60 19.71
N PHE A 76 1.68 19.61 18.79
CA PHE A 76 2.90 20.41 18.94
C PHE A 76 2.68 21.92 18.83
N LYS A 77 1.53 22.38 18.32
CA LYS A 77 1.15 23.80 18.32
C LYS A 77 0.76 24.32 19.71
N LEU A 78 0.53 23.46 20.69
CA LEU A 78 0.28 23.87 22.07
C LEU A 78 1.47 24.69 22.59
N LYS A 79 1.23 25.94 22.99
CA LYS A 79 2.29 26.91 23.35
C LYS A 79 3.37 26.34 24.28
N PRO A 80 3.03 25.63 25.38
CA PRO A 80 4.06 25.07 26.28
C PRO A 80 4.99 24.08 25.58
N ILE A 81 4.42 23.20 24.74
CA ILE A 81 5.16 22.16 24.03
C ILE A 81 5.95 22.76 22.87
N HIS A 82 5.35 23.69 22.13
CA HIS A 82 6.00 24.41 21.06
C HIS A 82 7.28 25.11 21.54
N HIS A 83 7.24 25.77 22.71
CA HIS A 83 8.43 26.41 23.27
C HIS A 83 9.52 25.40 23.65
N ILE A 84 9.16 24.22 24.14
CA ILE A 84 10.12 23.15 24.46
C ILE A 84 10.79 22.64 23.18
N VAL A 85 10.01 22.34 22.12
CA VAL A 85 10.54 21.90 20.83
C VAL A 85 11.46 22.98 20.23
N ALA A 86 11.09 24.25 20.31
CA ALA A 86 11.90 25.36 19.83
C ALA A 86 13.21 25.51 20.64
N GLY A 87 13.16 25.37 21.97
CA GLY A 87 14.33 25.37 22.84
C GLY A 87 15.29 24.23 22.49
N ALA A 88 14.79 23.00 22.46
CA ALA A 88 15.56 21.81 22.10
C ALA A 88 16.19 21.93 20.71
N SER A 89 15.45 22.44 19.73
CA SER A 89 15.95 22.66 18.37
C SER A 89 17.09 23.69 18.32
N ARG A 90 17.00 24.80 19.07
CA ARG A 90 18.09 25.79 19.19
C ARG A 90 19.32 25.19 19.83
N LEU A 91 19.14 24.42 20.91
CA LEU A 91 20.22 23.71 21.58
C LEU A 91 20.96 22.77 20.63
N VAL A 92 20.25 21.90 19.92
CA VAL A 92 20.88 20.99 18.93
C VAL A 92 21.54 21.76 17.80
N SER A 93 20.90 22.83 17.32
CA SER A 93 21.45 23.68 16.26
C SER A 93 22.79 24.30 16.67
N TYR A 94 22.98 24.70 17.93
CA TYR A 94 24.26 25.21 18.41
C TYR A 94 25.39 24.19 18.23
N PHE A 95 25.18 22.94 18.65
CA PHE A 95 26.18 21.89 18.49
C PHE A 95 26.47 21.58 17.01
N HIS A 96 25.46 21.60 16.13
CA HIS A 96 25.70 21.36 14.71
C HIS A 96 26.51 22.45 14.00
N HIS A 97 26.37 23.71 14.41
CA HIS A 97 27.13 24.81 13.80
C HIS A 97 28.50 25.03 14.45
N SER A 98 28.70 24.60 15.70
CA SER A 98 29.96 24.75 16.42
C SER A 98 30.75 23.43 16.44
N THR A 99 31.82 23.39 15.66
CA THR A 99 32.78 22.28 15.65
C THR A 99 33.44 22.10 17.02
N VAL A 100 33.74 23.21 17.70
CA VAL A 100 34.32 23.22 19.06
C VAL A 100 33.35 22.60 20.06
N ALA A 101 32.07 22.99 20.04
CA ALA A 101 31.06 22.41 20.93
C ALA A 101 30.79 20.93 20.63
N THR A 102 30.81 20.53 19.35
CA THR A 102 30.71 19.11 18.96
C THR A 102 31.88 18.30 19.49
N GLN A 103 33.11 18.82 19.37
CA GLN A 103 34.30 18.12 19.88
C GLN A 103 34.28 18.04 21.41
N ALA A 104 33.89 19.13 22.09
CA ALA A 104 33.71 19.13 23.54
C ALA A 104 32.63 18.12 23.97
N LEU A 105 31.52 18.01 23.23
CA LEU A 105 30.48 17.02 23.49
C LEU A 105 31.03 15.59 23.40
N CYS A 106 31.80 15.28 22.35
CA CYS A 106 32.45 13.97 22.20
C CYS A 106 33.39 13.66 23.37
N GLN A 107 34.20 14.64 23.80
CA GLN A 107 35.05 14.45 24.98
C GLN A 107 34.22 14.19 26.24
N LYS A 108 33.16 14.97 26.49
CA LYS A 108 32.28 14.77 27.65
C LYS A 108 31.50 13.46 27.61
N GLN A 109 31.18 12.95 26.41
CA GLN A 109 30.58 11.62 26.24
C GLN A 109 31.54 10.53 26.71
N VAL A 110 32.81 10.61 26.32
CA VAL A 110 33.86 9.67 26.79
C VAL A 110 34.04 9.77 28.31
N ASP A 111 34.17 10.98 28.84
CA ASP A 111 34.37 11.23 30.27
C ASP A 111 33.20 10.65 31.13
N GLN A 112 31.99 10.65 30.58
CA GLN A 112 30.77 10.19 31.25
C GLN A 112 30.34 8.78 30.84
N THR A 113 31.16 8.05 30.07
CA THR A 113 30.84 6.71 29.56
C THR A 113 29.51 6.61 28.79
N LEU A 114 29.14 7.70 28.09
CA LEU A 114 27.97 7.73 27.21
C LEU A 114 28.32 7.26 25.80
N PRO A 115 27.35 6.74 25.03
CA PRO A 115 27.55 6.44 23.62
C PRO A 115 27.96 7.68 22.81
N ASP A 116 28.92 7.51 21.90
CA ASP A 116 29.34 8.55 20.94
C ASP A 116 28.26 8.71 19.87
N HIS A 117 27.28 9.55 20.17
CA HIS A 117 26.19 9.87 19.28
C HIS A 117 26.13 11.37 19.01
N ARG A 118 25.98 11.71 17.73
CA ARG A 118 25.63 13.07 17.33
C ARG A 118 24.18 13.38 17.73
N LEU A 119 23.95 14.63 18.14
CA LEU A 119 22.61 15.16 18.36
C LEU A 119 21.82 15.16 17.04
N ILE A 120 20.49 15.00 17.13
CA ILE A 120 19.62 14.84 15.95
C ILE A 120 18.87 16.14 15.70
N GLN A 121 19.08 16.76 14.53
CA GLN A 121 18.43 18.01 14.16
C GLN A 121 16.94 17.82 13.88
N TYR A 122 16.13 18.76 14.35
CA TYR A 122 14.72 18.84 14.03
C TYR A 122 14.49 19.13 12.53
N CYS A 123 13.75 18.24 11.87
CA CYS A 123 13.27 18.40 10.50
C CYS A 123 11.79 18.80 10.51
N ARG A 124 11.50 20.06 10.13
CA ARG A 124 10.14 20.62 10.14
C ARG A 124 9.12 19.83 9.32
N THR A 125 9.56 19.16 8.26
CA THR A 125 8.70 18.39 7.36
C THR A 125 8.45 16.96 7.84
N ARG A 126 9.11 16.49 8.91
CA ARG A 126 8.97 15.13 9.44
C ARG A 126 8.93 15.14 10.96
N TRP A 127 7.73 14.98 11.51
CA TRP A 127 7.51 15.04 12.96
C TRP A 127 8.34 14.01 13.75
N ASN A 128 8.65 12.84 13.16
CA ASN A 128 9.48 11.79 13.78
C ASN A 128 10.82 12.33 14.31
N SER A 129 11.38 13.35 13.64
CA SER A 129 12.62 13.99 14.07
C SER A 129 12.52 14.67 15.44
N ILE A 130 11.32 15.07 15.89
CA ILE A 130 11.10 15.59 17.25
C ILE A 130 11.29 14.47 18.27
N TYR A 131 10.71 13.29 18.02
CA TYR A 131 10.92 12.12 18.88
C TYR A 131 12.40 11.76 18.96
N ASP A 132 13.06 11.63 17.79
CA ASP A 132 14.47 11.25 17.72
C ASP A 132 15.38 12.29 18.40
N MET A 133 15.05 13.58 18.26
CA MET A 133 15.74 14.67 18.93
C MET A 133 15.57 14.59 20.47
N PHE A 134 14.35 14.39 20.96
CA PHE A 134 14.09 14.30 22.40
C PHE A 134 14.77 13.08 23.03
N ASP A 135 14.65 11.91 22.39
CA ASP A 135 15.26 10.66 22.84
C ASP A 135 16.79 10.80 22.92
N ARG A 136 17.41 11.38 21.88
CA ARG A 136 18.86 11.64 21.85
C ARG A 136 19.28 12.70 22.87
N LEU A 137 18.53 13.79 23.04
CA LEU A 137 18.85 14.83 24.01
C LEU A 137 18.78 14.31 25.44
N LEU A 138 17.81 13.46 25.76
CA LEU A 138 17.69 12.84 27.08
C LEU A 138 18.83 11.87 27.36
N GLU A 139 19.23 11.04 26.38
CA GLU A 139 20.41 10.19 26.48
C GLU A 139 21.69 11.00 26.75
N GLN A 140 21.81 12.17 26.10
CA GLN A 140 23.00 13.01 26.12
C GLN A 140 22.91 14.18 27.12
N ARG A 141 21.92 14.18 28.01
CA ARG A 141 21.57 15.31 28.89
C ARG A 141 22.78 15.82 29.70
N TRP A 142 23.49 14.90 30.35
CA TRP A 142 24.61 15.24 31.23
C TRP A 142 25.85 15.73 30.48
N ALA A 143 26.13 15.17 29.29
CA ALA A 143 27.22 15.63 28.45
C ALA A 143 26.93 17.04 27.90
N VAL A 144 25.70 17.28 27.44
CA VAL A 144 25.27 18.60 26.97
C VAL A 144 25.35 19.64 28.10
N ALA A 145 24.84 19.33 29.29
CA ALA A 145 24.90 20.22 30.45
C ALA A 145 26.36 20.55 30.85
N ALA A 146 27.27 19.57 30.77
CA ALA A 146 28.68 19.78 31.04
C ALA A 146 29.34 20.73 30.03
N VAL A 147 29.02 20.60 28.73
CA VAL A 147 29.55 21.52 27.69
C VAL A 147 29.01 22.94 27.87
N LEU A 148 27.72 23.11 28.20
CA LEU A 148 27.13 24.44 28.45
C LEU A 148 27.71 25.11 29.70
N SER A 149 28.17 24.31 30.66
CA SER A 149 28.84 24.78 31.88
C SER A 149 30.30 25.15 31.65
N ASP A 150 30.95 24.58 30.63
CA ASP A 150 32.34 24.85 30.28
C ASP A 150 32.48 26.23 29.63
N ARG A 151 33.13 27.16 30.35
CA ARG A 151 33.32 28.55 29.92
C ARG A 151 34.41 28.72 28.87
N SER A 152 35.22 27.69 28.63
CA SER A 152 36.19 27.70 27.52
C SER A 152 35.51 27.42 26.17
N VAL A 153 34.34 26.78 26.19
CA VAL A 153 33.59 26.38 24.99
C VAL A 153 32.34 27.22 24.79
N THR A 154 31.59 27.47 25.87
CA THR A 154 30.28 28.11 25.80
C THR A 154 30.28 29.46 26.54
N THR A 155 29.95 30.54 25.82
CA THR A 155 29.85 31.88 26.41
C THR A 155 28.72 31.95 27.45
N LEU A 156 28.79 32.91 28.38
CA LEU A 156 27.73 33.11 29.38
C LEU A 156 26.37 33.45 28.75
N SER A 157 26.37 34.16 27.62
CA SER A 157 25.15 34.50 26.89
C SER A 157 24.53 33.25 26.26
N ASP A 158 25.34 32.44 25.59
CA ASP A 158 24.88 31.20 24.96
C ASP A 158 24.38 30.22 26.00
N ALA A 159 25.11 30.04 27.11
CA ALA A 159 24.67 29.16 28.19
C ALA A 159 23.30 29.58 28.75
N ARG A 160 23.05 30.88 28.97
CA ARG A 160 21.75 31.38 29.47
C ARG A 160 20.59 31.18 28.49
N THR A 161 20.87 31.19 27.18
CA THR A 161 19.84 31.12 26.14
C THR A 161 19.55 29.69 25.67
N LEU A 162 20.57 28.81 25.75
CA LEU A 162 20.51 27.42 25.32
C LEU A 162 20.14 26.45 26.43
N ASP A 163 20.38 26.81 27.69
CA ASP A 163 20.04 25.96 28.83
C ASP A 163 18.51 25.80 28.94
N LEU A 164 18.08 24.54 29.00
CA LEU A 164 16.68 24.17 29.09
C LEU A 164 16.31 24.02 30.56
N ALA A 165 15.23 24.67 30.98
CA ALA A 165 14.72 24.53 32.34
C ALA A 165 14.43 23.05 32.67
N ASP A 166 14.58 22.64 33.93
CA ASP A 166 14.34 21.26 34.38
C ASP A 166 12.93 20.76 34.02
N ASN A 167 11.93 21.64 34.09
CA ASN A 167 10.56 21.34 33.67
C ASN A 167 10.46 20.98 32.18
N SER A 168 11.33 21.52 31.31
CA SER A 168 11.38 21.15 29.90
C SER A 168 11.93 19.74 29.71
N TRP A 169 12.96 19.35 30.48
CA TRP A 169 13.50 17.98 30.47
C TRP A 169 12.47 16.96 30.92
N ILE A 170 11.76 17.23 32.02
CA ILE A 170 10.69 16.37 32.54
C ILE A 170 9.60 16.16 31.48
N VAL A 171 9.14 17.23 30.84
CA VAL A 171 8.08 17.12 29.82
C VAL A 171 8.56 16.36 28.58
N MET A 172 9.83 16.50 28.17
CA MET A 172 10.37 15.69 27.08
C MET A 172 10.33 14.20 27.42
N GLU A 173 10.72 13.85 28.65
CA GLU A 173 10.71 12.47 29.15
C GLU A 173 9.30 11.89 29.23
N GLU A 174 8.33 12.64 29.78
CA GLU A 174 6.93 12.23 29.86
C GLU A 174 6.26 12.08 28.48
N MET A 175 6.70 12.85 27.48
CA MET A 175 6.18 12.80 26.12
C MET A 175 6.69 11.60 25.31
N LEU A 176 7.90 11.09 25.62
CA LEU A 176 8.54 10.03 24.82
C LEU A 176 7.68 8.76 24.65
N PRO A 177 7.00 8.21 25.68
CA PRO A 177 6.16 7.03 25.51
C PRO A 177 5.03 7.25 24.49
N VAL A 178 4.37 8.41 24.55
CA VAL A 178 3.28 8.78 23.62
C VAL A 178 3.83 8.94 22.21
N LEU A 179 4.90 9.71 22.05
CA LEU A 179 5.55 9.91 20.75
C LEU A 179 6.08 8.60 20.16
N ARG A 180 6.58 7.67 20.97
CA ARG A 180 7.02 6.34 20.54
C ARG A 180 5.86 5.54 19.92
N SER A 181 4.70 5.52 20.57
CA SER A 181 3.51 4.82 20.03
C SER A 181 3.05 5.40 18.69
N LEU A 182 3.06 6.74 18.55
CA LEU A 182 2.73 7.44 17.33
C LEU A 182 3.75 7.16 16.21
N LYS A 183 5.04 7.04 16.57
CA LYS A 183 6.13 6.75 15.64
C LYS A 183 6.02 5.30 15.14
N CYS A 184 5.67 4.38 16.03
CA CYS A 184 5.40 2.99 15.69
C CYS A 184 4.25 2.89 14.68
N ALA A 185 3.12 3.56 14.93
CA ALA A 185 1.98 3.59 14.02
C ALA A 185 2.35 4.16 12.63
N THR A 186 3.11 5.27 12.60
CA THR A 186 3.58 5.86 11.35
C THR A 186 4.47 4.87 10.58
N THR A 187 5.43 4.25 11.26
CA THR A 187 6.40 3.34 10.64
C THR A 187 5.74 2.06 10.12
N ALA A 188 4.79 1.51 10.86
CA ALA A 188 4.06 0.30 10.49
C ALA A 188 3.26 0.48 9.18
N LEU A 189 2.65 1.66 8.98
CA LEU A 189 1.80 1.95 7.81
C LEU A 189 2.56 2.56 6.62
N CYS A 190 3.77 3.10 6.85
CA CYS A 190 4.65 3.59 5.78
C CYS A 190 5.52 2.48 5.15
N GLY A 191 5.44 1.24 5.64
CA GLY A 191 6.13 0.11 5.04
C GLY A 191 5.58 -0.23 3.66
N GLU A 192 6.46 -0.57 2.72
CA GLU A 192 6.09 -0.97 1.35
C GLU A 192 5.72 -2.46 1.23
N SER A 193 6.07 -3.26 2.25
CA SER A 193 5.80 -4.70 2.28
C SER A 193 4.54 -5.00 3.09
N GLY A 194 3.44 -5.31 2.41
CA GLY A 194 2.25 -5.90 3.00
C GLY A 194 0.96 -5.09 2.79
N VAL A 195 -0.13 -5.60 3.38
CA VAL A 195 -1.45 -4.97 3.33
C VAL A 195 -1.52 -3.84 4.36
N SER A 196 -1.42 -2.60 3.89
CA SER A 196 -1.40 -1.41 4.75
C SER A 196 -2.77 -0.74 4.90
N SER A 197 -3.61 -0.68 3.85
CA SER A 197 -4.93 -0.04 3.93
C SER A 197 -5.85 -0.68 4.97
N SER A 198 -5.84 -2.00 5.10
CA SER A 198 -6.62 -2.73 6.11
C SER A 198 -6.21 -2.42 7.56
N MET A 199 -5.04 -1.83 7.77
CA MET A 199 -4.49 -1.53 9.09
C MET A 199 -4.81 -0.11 9.55
N ILE A 200 -5.32 0.78 8.67
CA ILE A 200 -5.59 2.19 8.98
C ILE A 200 -6.50 2.32 10.23
N TYR A 201 -7.68 1.69 10.21
CA TYR A 201 -8.63 1.81 11.30
C TYR A 201 -8.30 0.96 12.54
N PRO A 202 -7.81 -0.29 12.42
CA PRO A 202 -7.30 -1.03 13.58
C PRO A 202 -6.21 -0.28 14.35
N VAL A 203 -5.23 0.31 13.65
CA VAL A 203 -4.15 1.09 14.27
C VAL A 203 -4.71 2.37 14.89
N THR A 204 -5.59 3.09 14.18
CA THR A 204 -6.21 4.32 14.68
C THR A 204 -7.03 4.07 15.94
N ALA A 205 -7.85 3.03 15.96
CA ALA A 205 -8.64 2.67 17.13
C ALA A 205 -7.73 2.24 18.30
N THR A 206 -6.64 1.53 18.02
CA THR A 206 -5.65 1.17 19.05
C THR A 206 -4.98 2.42 19.64
N LEU A 207 -4.61 3.39 18.81
CA LEU A 207 -4.08 4.67 19.29
C LEU A 207 -5.10 5.40 20.16
N LEU A 208 -6.33 5.56 19.69
CA LEU A 208 -7.39 6.30 20.40
C LEU A 208 -7.83 5.63 21.70
N ASN A 209 -7.89 4.29 21.74
CA ASN A 209 -8.45 3.54 22.86
C ASN A 209 -7.40 3.03 23.86
N LYS A 210 -6.11 2.94 23.47
CA LYS A 210 -5.05 2.41 24.35
C LYS A 210 -3.90 3.39 24.61
N HIS A 211 -3.47 4.19 23.64
CA HIS A 211 -2.26 5.01 23.77
C HIS A 211 -2.52 6.49 24.07
N LEU A 212 -3.60 7.03 23.52
CA LEU A 212 -3.99 8.43 23.69
C LEU A 212 -5.00 8.71 24.82
N PRO A 213 -5.66 7.73 25.48
CA PRO A 213 -6.39 8.03 26.71
C PRO A 213 -5.47 8.66 27.77
N VAL A 214 -6.00 9.63 28.51
CA VAL A 214 -5.30 10.31 29.60
C VAL A 214 -5.29 9.40 30.82
N ALA A 215 -4.11 9.11 31.35
CA ALA A 215 -3.94 8.38 32.60
C ALA A 215 -3.89 9.37 33.79
N PRO A 216 -4.36 8.96 34.99
CA PRO A 216 -4.50 9.86 36.14
C PRO A 216 -3.16 10.43 36.65
N GLU A 217 -2.07 9.70 36.44
CA GLU A 217 -0.71 10.08 36.86
C GLU A 217 -0.02 11.06 35.87
N GLU A 218 -0.66 11.38 34.74
CA GLU A 218 -0.02 12.15 33.68
C GLU A 218 -0.02 13.65 33.93
N SER A 219 1.05 14.32 33.52
CA SER A 219 1.11 15.78 33.61
C SER A 219 0.06 16.43 32.71
N LYS A 220 -0.43 17.61 33.14
CA LYS A 220 -1.43 18.39 32.40
C LYS A 220 -1.02 18.64 30.94
N LYS A 221 0.27 18.82 30.67
CA LYS A 221 0.78 19.08 29.31
C LYS A 221 0.66 17.85 28.41
N VAL A 222 0.98 16.66 28.94
CA VAL A 222 0.82 15.40 28.20
C VAL A 222 -0.65 15.08 27.95
N ALA A 223 -1.49 15.29 28.97
CA ALA A 223 -2.94 15.13 28.84
C ALA A 223 -3.53 16.03 27.75
N GLU A 224 -3.18 17.32 27.76
CA GLU A 224 -3.61 18.28 26.72
C GLU A 224 -3.12 17.90 25.32
N TYR A 225 -1.87 17.43 25.21
CA TYR A 225 -1.32 16.94 23.95
C TYR A 225 -2.10 15.74 23.42
N LYS A 226 -2.28 14.71 24.25
CA LYS A 226 -3.03 13.49 23.90
C LYS A 226 -4.46 13.82 23.47
N GLN A 227 -5.13 14.71 24.20
CA GLN A 227 -6.49 15.13 23.86
C GLN A 227 -6.53 15.86 22.52
N THR A 228 -5.60 16.78 22.28
CA THR A 228 -5.52 17.54 21.02
C THR A 228 -5.28 16.62 19.82
N VAL A 229 -4.35 15.68 19.95
CA VAL A 229 -4.06 14.68 18.90
C VAL A 229 -5.27 13.77 18.67
N SER A 230 -5.93 13.31 19.75
CA SER A 230 -7.12 12.45 19.65
C SER A 230 -8.27 13.12 18.92
N VAL A 231 -8.58 14.38 19.28
CA VAL A 231 -9.64 15.16 18.63
C VAL A 231 -9.29 15.41 17.16
N SER A 232 -8.04 15.76 16.86
CA SER A 232 -7.62 15.99 15.47
C SER A 232 -7.68 14.70 14.63
N LEU A 233 -7.28 13.55 15.18
CA LEU A 233 -7.38 12.25 14.51
C LEU A 233 -8.83 11.86 14.24
N LYS A 234 -9.71 11.94 15.25
CA LYS A 234 -11.14 11.63 15.10
C LYS A 234 -11.79 12.49 14.01
N ARG A 235 -11.51 13.79 14.02
CA ARG A 235 -12.02 14.74 13.03
C ARG A 235 -11.57 14.40 11.60
N ARG A 236 -10.32 13.96 11.42
CA ARG A 236 -9.73 13.72 10.09
C ARG A 236 -10.06 12.35 9.52
N LEU A 237 -10.05 11.30 10.36
CA LEU A 237 -10.26 9.92 9.92
C LEU A 237 -11.70 9.42 10.08
N LYS A 238 -12.53 10.14 10.86
CA LYS A 238 -13.96 9.87 11.06
C LYS A 238 -14.25 8.38 11.32
N PRO A 239 -13.58 7.76 12.32
CA PRO A 239 -13.63 6.31 12.53
C PRO A 239 -15.00 5.81 13.00
N ASP A 240 -15.84 6.70 13.54
CA ASP A 240 -17.14 6.37 14.11
C ASP A 240 -18.33 6.69 13.16
N GLU A 241 -18.07 7.36 12.02
CA GLU A 241 -19.10 7.75 11.06
C GLU A 241 -19.51 6.57 10.17
N VAL A 242 -20.81 6.30 10.07
CA VAL A 242 -21.36 5.20 9.25
C VAL A 242 -21.06 5.38 7.76
N GLU A 243 -21.01 6.62 7.26
CA GLU A 243 -20.65 6.91 5.86
C GLU A 243 -19.23 6.43 5.51
N SER A 244 -18.34 6.32 6.50
CA SER A 244 -17.00 5.76 6.29
C SER A 244 -17.05 4.28 5.90
N ALA A 245 -18.16 3.55 6.11
CA ALA A 245 -18.30 2.14 5.72
C ALA A 245 -18.04 1.88 4.23
N LYS A 246 -18.32 2.88 3.37
CA LYS A 246 -18.12 2.79 1.93
C LYS A 246 -16.66 2.97 1.51
N LYS A 247 -15.81 3.49 2.41
CA LYS A 247 -14.40 3.79 2.14
C LYS A 247 -13.56 2.53 2.06
N VAL A 248 -12.58 2.57 1.17
CA VAL A 248 -11.65 1.47 0.89
C VAL A 248 -11.00 0.91 2.17
N PRO A 249 -10.54 1.70 3.15
CA PRO A 249 -9.87 1.13 4.32
C PRO A 249 -10.80 0.30 5.22
N PHE A 250 -12.10 0.58 5.28
CA PHE A 250 -13.05 -0.24 6.03
C PHE A 250 -13.36 -1.55 5.30
N ILE A 251 -13.56 -1.50 3.98
CA ILE A 251 -13.74 -2.68 3.15
C ILE A 251 -12.49 -3.56 3.21
N ALA A 252 -11.30 -2.97 3.08
CA ALA A 252 -10.02 -3.67 3.24
C ALA A 252 -9.85 -4.28 4.64
N SER A 253 -10.28 -3.58 5.70
CA SER A 253 -10.24 -4.11 7.08
C SER A 253 -11.16 -5.33 7.25
N PHE A 254 -12.32 -5.34 6.58
CA PHE A 254 -13.24 -6.48 6.60
C PHE A 254 -12.69 -7.67 5.83
N LEU A 255 -12.09 -7.43 4.66
CA LEU A 255 -11.46 -8.44 3.81
C LEU A 255 -10.11 -8.93 4.37
N ASP A 256 -9.60 -8.33 5.45
CA ASP A 256 -8.43 -8.81 6.15
C ASP A 256 -8.82 -9.87 7.21
N PRO A 257 -8.41 -11.15 7.05
CA PRO A 257 -8.80 -12.22 7.97
C PRO A 257 -8.35 -11.99 9.42
N ARG A 258 -7.38 -11.10 9.67
CA ARG A 258 -6.93 -10.70 11.02
C ARG A 258 -7.98 -9.84 11.74
N HIS A 259 -8.74 -9.04 11.00
CA HIS A 259 -9.62 -8.01 11.55
C HIS A 259 -11.06 -8.06 11.01
N LYS A 260 -11.44 -9.14 10.30
CA LYS A 260 -12.73 -9.32 9.64
C LYS A 260 -13.99 -9.04 10.47
N HIS A 261 -13.92 -9.23 11.79
CA HIS A 261 -15.03 -8.93 12.69
C HIS A 261 -15.12 -7.45 13.08
N LEU A 262 -14.19 -6.61 12.62
CA LEU A 262 -14.16 -5.16 12.85
C LEU A 262 -14.40 -4.80 14.33
N LYS A 263 -13.77 -5.54 15.27
CA LYS A 263 -13.97 -5.37 16.73
C LYS A 263 -13.63 -3.97 17.24
N PHE A 264 -12.89 -3.20 16.44
CA PHE A 264 -12.52 -1.82 16.72
C PHE A 264 -13.61 -0.80 16.34
N ALA A 265 -14.63 -1.20 15.58
CA ALA A 265 -15.73 -0.38 15.12
C ALA A 265 -17.01 -0.62 15.93
N ASN A 266 -17.92 0.36 15.94
CA ASN A 266 -19.26 0.24 16.54
C ASN A 266 -20.16 -0.69 15.70
N ASP A 267 -21.21 -1.27 16.31
CA ASP A 267 -22.04 -2.28 15.67
C ASP A 267 -22.70 -1.77 14.38
N ALA A 268 -23.22 -0.54 14.39
CA ALA A 268 -23.85 0.09 13.22
C ALA A 268 -22.89 0.17 12.00
N LEU A 269 -21.63 0.50 12.24
CA LEU A 269 -20.60 0.57 11.20
C LEU A 269 -20.22 -0.82 10.69
N ARG A 270 -20.15 -1.83 11.56
CA ARG A 270 -19.89 -3.21 11.14
C ARG A 270 -20.98 -3.71 10.21
N ASP A 271 -22.24 -3.42 10.54
CA ASP A 271 -23.39 -3.83 9.74
C ASP A 271 -23.41 -3.08 8.40
N ALA A 272 -23.10 -1.78 8.40
CA ALA A 272 -22.97 -0.99 7.18
C ALA A 272 -21.84 -1.50 6.26
N VAL A 273 -20.67 -1.88 6.81
CA VAL A 273 -19.57 -2.45 6.01
C VAL A 273 -19.97 -3.80 5.42
N LYS A 274 -20.62 -4.67 6.21
CA LYS A 274 -21.13 -5.97 5.71
C LYS A 274 -22.15 -5.77 4.58
N ALA A 275 -23.08 -4.84 4.74
CA ALA A 275 -24.06 -4.51 3.70
C ALA A 275 -23.36 -4.05 2.42
N ARG A 276 -22.35 -3.17 2.54
CA ARG A 276 -21.58 -2.71 1.39
C ARG A 276 -20.81 -3.83 0.69
N VAL A 277 -20.17 -4.73 1.44
CA VAL A 277 -19.47 -5.88 0.85
C VAL A 277 -20.46 -6.80 0.14
N LYS A 278 -21.66 -6.99 0.69
CA LYS A 278 -22.72 -7.77 0.03
C LYS A 278 -23.15 -7.15 -1.31
N GLU A 279 -23.30 -5.82 -1.38
CA GLU A 279 -23.58 -5.11 -2.65
C GLU A 279 -22.45 -5.28 -3.68
N LEU A 280 -21.19 -5.24 -3.25
CA LEU A 280 -20.06 -5.45 -4.14
C LEU A 280 -20.00 -6.88 -4.66
N LEU A 281 -20.32 -7.86 -3.81
CA LEU A 281 -20.39 -9.26 -4.20
C LEU A 281 -21.52 -9.54 -5.19
N SER A 282 -22.70 -8.92 -5.02
CA SER A 282 -23.80 -9.07 -5.97
C SER A 282 -23.48 -8.43 -7.32
N ALA A 283 -22.80 -7.28 -7.34
CA ALA A 283 -22.34 -6.66 -8.58
C ALA A 283 -21.36 -7.55 -9.37
N LEU A 284 -20.48 -8.28 -8.69
CA LEU A 284 -19.57 -9.24 -9.33
C LEU A 284 -20.30 -10.48 -9.87
N ALA A 285 -21.40 -10.90 -9.25
CA ALA A 285 -22.20 -12.02 -9.74
C ALA A 285 -22.86 -11.70 -11.09
N VAL A 286 -23.40 -10.48 -11.26
CA VAL A 286 -24.06 -10.04 -12.50
C VAL A 286 -23.07 -9.98 -13.68
N GLY A 287 -21.80 -9.65 -13.43
CA GLY A 287 -20.76 -9.61 -14.47
C GLY A 287 -20.23 -10.98 -14.91
N ALA A 288 -20.40 -12.02 -14.09
CA ALA A 288 -19.90 -13.37 -14.39
C ALA A 288 -20.83 -14.15 -15.35
N ASP A 289 -22.13 -13.85 -15.35
CA ASP A 289 -23.13 -14.47 -16.23
C ASP A 289 -23.08 -13.92 -17.69
N ALA A 290 -22.23 -12.93 -17.96
CA ALA A 290 -22.08 -12.29 -19.28
C ALA A 290 -20.80 -12.70 -20.02
N LYS A 291 -20.43 -13.99 -20.02
CA LYS A 291 -19.42 -14.52 -20.96
C LYS A 291 -20.09 -15.02 -22.24
N PRO A 292 -19.59 -14.67 -23.44
CA PRO A 292 -20.19 -15.12 -24.69
C PRO A 292 -19.95 -16.62 -24.89
N GLU A 293 -21.03 -17.34 -25.17
CA GLU A 293 -20.97 -18.67 -25.79
C GLU A 293 -20.19 -18.56 -27.10
N ILE A 294 -19.09 -19.30 -27.19
CA ILE A 294 -18.40 -19.51 -28.46
C ILE A 294 -19.24 -20.53 -29.21
N THR A 295 -20.08 -20.05 -30.14
CA THR A 295 -20.65 -20.89 -31.19
C THR A 295 -19.55 -21.22 -32.18
N GLU A 296 -19.14 -22.48 -32.22
CA GLU A 296 -18.34 -23.04 -33.30
C GLU A 296 -19.18 -22.99 -34.59
N GLU A 297 -18.91 -22.01 -35.46
CA GLU A 297 -19.40 -22.04 -36.84
C GLU A 297 -18.37 -22.74 -37.74
N ASP A 298 -18.85 -23.88 -38.24
CA ASP A 298 -18.32 -24.74 -39.28
C ASP A 298 -17.92 -23.95 -40.54
N SER A 299 -16.70 -24.20 -41.04
CA SER A 299 -16.19 -23.57 -42.27
C SER A 299 -15.99 -24.64 -43.35
N SER A 300 -17.04 -24.84 -44.16
CA SER A 300 -16.96 -25.55 -45.44
C SER A 300 -16.89 -24.57 -46.62
N GLU A 301 -15.73 -24.57 -47.28
CA GLU A 301 -15.44 -24.41 -48.72
C GLU A 301 -16.11 -23.29 -49.55
N SER A 302 -15.25 -22.51 -50.23
CA SER A 302 -15.31 -22.42 -51.70
C SER A 302 -13.97 -21.97 -52.31
N GLU A 303 -13.46 -22.79 -53.24
CA GLU A 303 -12.37 -22.46 -54.15
C GLU A 303 -12.86 -21.49 -55.24
N SER A 304 -12.01 -20.54 -55.67
CA SER A 304 -11.81 -20.29 -57.11
C SER A 304 -10.48 -19.58 -57.38
N ALA A 305 -9.87 -19.99 -58.48
CA ALA A 305 -8.49 -19.76 -58.89
C ALA A 305 -8.25 -18.39 -59.57
N GLY A 306 -6.98 -17.97 -59.60
CA GLY A 306 -6.46 -16.94 -60.51
C GLY A 306 -4.98 -16.64 -60.23
N GLY A 307 -4.07 -17.27 -60.99
CA GLY A 307 -2.62 -17.17 -60.79
C GLY A 307 -1.94 -15.98 -61.46
N SER A 308 -0.66 -15.77 -61.14
CA SER A 308 0.41 -15.46 -62.09
C SER A 308 1.79 -15.50 -61.41
N ALA A 309 2.82 -15.65 -62.22
CA ALA A 309 4.11 -16.28 -61.96
C ALA A 309 5.29 -15.32 -61.68
N ALA A 310 6.48 -15.95 -61.56
CA ALA A 310 7.88 -15.45 -61.54
C ALA A 310 8.49 -15.22 -60.15
N GLY A 311 9.70 -15.69 -59.80
CA GLY A 311 10.73 -16.44 -60.52
C GLY A 311 12.02 -16.55 -59.68
N GLY A 312 12.92 -17.47 -60.06
CA GLY A 312 14.37 -17.48 -59.73
C GLY A 312 14.78 -18.13 -58.40
N SER A 313 15.29 -19.37 -58.37
CA SER A 313 16.71 -19.79 -58.59
C SER A 313 17.54 -19.85 -57.28
N ALA A 314 17.84 -21.07 -56.79
CA ALA A 314 19.18 -21.71 -56.71
C ALA A 314 19.73 -21.67 -55.26
N ALA A 315 20.48 -22.63 -54.70
CA ALA A 315 21.09 -23.89 -55.12
C ALA A 315 21.57 -24.69 -53.87
N GLY A 316 21.96 -25.96 -54.08
CA GLY A 316 22.88 -26.76 -53.24
C GLY A 316 22.17 -27.74 -52.29
N GLY A 317 22.15 -29.05 -52.53
CA GLY A 317 23.29 -30.00 -52.49
C GLY A 317 23.34 -30.61 -51.08
N SER A 318 23.45 -31.90 -50.78
CA SER A 318 23.93 -33.09 -51.50
C SER A 318 23.63 -34.33 -50.61
N ALA A 319 23.40 -35.50 -51.24
CA ALA A 319 23.75 -36.88 -50.83
C ALA A 319 23.25 -37.43 -49.48
N ALA A 320 23.00 -38.71 -49.23
CA ALA A 320 23.08 -40.03 -49.89
C ALA A 320 22.02 -40.89 -49.12
N GLY A 321 21.40 -41.97 -49.60
CA GLY A 321 21.92 -43.13 -50.32
C GLY A 321 21.38 -44.40 -49.61
N GLY A 322 21.07 -45.46 -50.37
CA GLY A 322 20.83 -46.83 -49.86
C GLY A 322 19.35 -47.24 -49.81
N SER A 323 18.76 -47.77 -50.89
CA SER A 323 18.81 -49.18 -51.36
C SER A 323 17.91 -50.10 -50.52
N ALA A 324 16.72 -50.46 -51.05
CA ALA A 324 16.43 -51.76 -51.72
C ALA A 324 15.95 -52.82 -50.71
N ALA A 325 15.07 -53.77 -51.00
CA ALA A 325 14.22 -54.13 -52.13
C ALA A 325 13.30 -55.28 -51.65
N GLY A 326 12.24 -55.54 -52.43
CA GLY A 326 11.59 -56.86 -52.52
C GLY A 326 10.39 -57.04 -51.58
N GLY A 327 9.20 -57.42 -52.03
CA GLY A 327 8.74 -57.81 -53.36
C GLY A 327 7.59 -58.81 -53.21
N SER A 328 6.53 -58.62 -54.00
CA SER A 328 5.51 -59.61 -54.42
C SER A 328 4.65 -60.28 -53.32
N ALA A 329 3.40 -60.67 -53.54
CA ALA A 329 2.63 -60.90 -54.75
C ALA A 329 1.12 -60.82 -54.47
N ALA A 330 0.37 -60.76 -55.57
CA ALA A 330 -1.07 -60.66 -55.70
C ALA A 330 -1.90 -61.81 -55.10
N GLY A 331 -3.20 -61.51 -54.88
CA GLY A 331 -4.24 -62.52 -54.70
C GLY A 331 -5.58 -61.87 -54.42
N GLY A 332 -6.42 -61.72 -55.46
CA GLY A 332 -7.78 -61.20 -55.33
C GLY A 332 -8.75 -62.23 -54.76
N SER A 333 -9.86 -61.77 -54.18
CA SER A 333 -11.22 -62.13 -54.60
C SER A 333 -12.27 -61.67 -53.57
N ALA A 334 -13.24 -60.94 -54.08
CA ALA A 334 -14.67 -60.82 -53.75
C ALA A 334 -15.24 -61.27 -52.38
N ALA A 335 -16.04 -60.33 -51.85
CA ALA A 335 -17.38 -60.51 -51.26
C ALA A 335 -17.55 -61.19 -49.89
N GLY A 336 -18.18 -60.47 -48.97
CA GLY A 336 -18.79 -61.01 -47.76
C GLY A 336 -18.98 -59.96 -46.67
N GLY A 337 -20.19 -59.41 -46.56
CA GLY A 337 -20.54 -58.44 -45.53
C GLY A 337 -20.53 -59.02 -44.12
N SER A 338 -20.12 -58.19 -43.15
CA SER A 338 -20.65 -58.21 -41.80
C SER A 338 -20.38 -56.85 -41.16
N ALA A 339 -21.45 -56.15 -40.79
CA ALA A 339 -21.39 -54.91 -40.06
C ALA A 339 -20.83 -55.19 -38.65
N ALA A 340 -19.53 -54.97 -38.47
CA ALA A 340 -18.91 -54.95 -37.16
C ALA A 340 -19.36 -53.68 -36.42
N ALA A 341 -20.35 -53.83 -35.54
CA ALA A 341 -20.74 -52.80 -34.59
C ALA A 341 -19.49 -52.35 -33.80
N LYS A 342 -19.06 -51.11 -34.01
CA LYS A 342 -17.99 -50.47 -33.23
C LYS A 342 -18.45 -50.49 -31.77
N ARG A 343 -17.75 -51.25 -30.92
CA ARG A 343 -17.94 -51.21 -29.47
C ARG A 343 -17.82 -49.74 -29.01
N PRO A 344 -18.74 -49.24 -28.16
CA PRO A 344 -18.60 -47.89 -27.65
C PRO A 344 -17.27 -47.79 -26.89
N ARG A 345 -16.50 -46.74 -27.18
CA ARG A 345 -15.35 -46.37 -26.37
C ARG A 345 -15.87 -46.21 -24.94
N TYR A 346 -15.36 -47.03 -24.02
CA TYR A 346 -15.62 -46.84 -22.60
C TYR A 346 -15.00 -45.49 -22.22
N ASP A 347 -15.85 -44.53 -21.89
CA ASP A 347 -15.44 -43.26 -21.31
C ASP A 347 -14.70 -43.57 -20.01
N ASN A 348 -13.49 -43.04 -19.83
CA ASN A 348 -12.61 -43.31 -18.68
C ASN A 348 -13.09 -42.56 -17.42
N LYS A 349 -14.39 -42.51 -17.18
CA LYS A 349 -14.97 -42.01 -15.93
C LYS A 349 -14.74 -43.06 -14.84
N SER A 350 -14.25 -42.64 -13.68
CA SER A 350 -14.07 -43.50 -12.51
C SER A 350 -15.35 -44.32 -12.25
N ALA A 351 -15.22 -45.61 -11.94
CA ALA A 351 -16.36 -46.47 -11.63
C ALA A 351 -17.28 -45.87 -10.56
N MET A 352 -16.72 -45.06 -9.65
CA MET A 352 -17.46 -44.31 -8.63
C MET A 352 -18.29 -43.17 -9.25
N LEU A 353 -17.75 -42.42 -10.21
CA LEU A 353 -18.47 -41.35 -10.91
C LEU A 353 -19.63 -41.90 -11.73
N THR A 354 -19.47 -43.09 -12.33
CA THR A 354 -20.56 -43.79 -13.04
C THR A 354 -21.65 -44.29 -12.08
N LEU A 355 -21.28 -44.72 -10.87
CA LEU A 355 -22.22 -45.25 -9.87
C LEU A 355 -23.04 -44.14 -9.21
N PHE A 356 -22.41 -43.01 -8.93
CA PHE A 356 -23.04 -41.89 -8.25
C PHE A 356 -23.72 -40.92 -9.22
N GLY A 357 -23.28 -40.86 -10.47
CA GLY A 357 -23.72 -39.87 -11.44
C GLY A 357 -23.05 -38.51 -11.19
N GLU A 358 -23.00 -37.67 -12.23
CA GLU A 358 -22.42 -36.32 -12.15
C GLU A 358 -23.15 -35.43 -11.14
N GLU A 359 -24.41 -35.77 -10.83
CA GLU A 359 -25.29 -35.04 -9.91
C GLU A 359 -25.00 -35.33 -8.42
N TYR A 360 -24.30 -36.41 -8.08
CA TYR A 360 -24.03 -36.75 -6.67
C TYR A 360 -23.06 -35.78 -5.99
N HIS A 361 -22.20 -35.17 -6.79
CA HIS A 361 -21.31 -34.08 -6.40
C HIS A 361 -21.77 -32.75 -7.00
N ALA A 362 -23.05 -32.60 -7.36
CA ALA A 362 -23.59 -31.29 -7.67
C ALA A 362 -23.52 -30.42 -6.40
N GLU A 363 -22.38 -29.80 -6.17
CA GLU A 363 -22.21 -28.79 -5.15
C GLU A 363 -23.24 -27.71 -5.45
N THR A 364 -24.14 -27.45 -4.50
CA THR A 364 -25.01 -26.28 -4.58
C THR A 364 -24.14 -25.07 -4.88
N PRO A 365 -24.38 -24.34 -5.97
CA PRO A 365 -23.55 -23.20 -6.32
C PRO A 365 -23.52 -22.25 -5.13
N VAL A 366 -22.33 -22.01 -4.60
CA VAL A 366 -22.16 -21.19 -3.40
C VAL A 366 -22.66 -19.79 -3.74
N THR A 367 -23.76 -19.39 -3.11
CA THR A 367 -24.29 -18.04 -3.28
C THR A 367 -23.33 -17.04 -2.62
N PRO A 368 -23.30 -15.78 -3.08
CA PRO A 368 -22.50 -14.73 -2.45
C PRO A 368 -22.74 -14.61 -0.94
N GLU A 369 -23.98 -14.86 -0.49
CA GLU A 369 -24.38 -14.84 0.92
C GLU A 369 -23.78 -16.00 1.72
N MET A 370 -23.75 -17.20 1.14
CA MET A 370 -23.15 -18.38 1.77
C MET A 370 -21.63 -18.20 1.90
N GLU A 371 -20.99 -17.70 0.85
CA GLU A 371 -19.56 -17.39 0.82
C GLU A 371 -19.18 -16.39 1.93
N LEU A 372 -19.95 -15.30 2.06
CA LEU A 372 -19.75 -14.29 3.09
C LEU A 372 -19.96 -14.83 4.50
N SER A 373 -20.97 -15.67 4.69
CA SER A 373 -21.27 -16.30 5.99
C SER A 373 -20.15 -17.24 6.41
N HIS A 374 -19.69 -18.11 5.52
CA HIS A 374 -18.56 -19.00 5.76
C HIS A 374 -17.27 -18.25 6.07
N TYR A 375 -17.02 -17.11 5.42
CA TYR A 375 -15.87 -16.26 5.72
C TYR A 375 -15.95 -15.65 7.14
N CYS A 376 -17.14 -15.21 7.54
CA CYS A 376 -17.37 -14.66 8.87
C CYS A 376 -17.17 -15.70 9.97
N ASP A 377 -17.57 -16.95 9.74
CA ASP A 377 -17.49 -18.02 10.75
C ASP A 377 -16.10 -18.64 10.91
N GLU A 378 -15.23 -18.48 9.90
CA GLU A 378 -13.87 -19.00 9.93
C GLU A 378 -13.06 -18.39 11.09
N LYS A 379 -11.97 -19.02 11.53
CA LYS A 379 -11.12 -18.41 12.58
C LYS A 379 -10.29 -17.24 12.04
N CYS A 380 -10.06 -16.22 12.85
CA CYS A 380 -9.11 -15.16 12.52
C CYS A 380 -7.67 -15.69 12.53
N ILE A 381 -6.88 -15.23 11.58
CA ILE A 381 -5.45 -15.57 11.52
C ILE A 381 -4.64 -14.74 12.53
N ALA A 382 -3.46 -15.24 12.90
CA ALA A 382 -2.59 -14.53 13.82
C ALA A 382 -2.05 -13.21 13.22
N PRO A 383 -1.79 -12.16 14.04
CA PRO A 383 -1.40 -10.84 13.53
C PRO A 383 -0.11 -10.80 12.69
N HIS A 384 0.79 -11.76 12.90
CA HIS A 384 2.09 -11.85 12.23
C HIS A 384 2.04 -12.56 10.87
N LEU A 385 0.90 -13.17 10.51
CA LEU A 385 0.73 -13.86 9.23
C LEU A 385 0.28 -12.87 8.14
N ASP A 386 0.68 -13.14 6.89
CA ASP A 386 0.29 -12.32 5.73
C ASP A 386 -1.14 -12.67 5.28
N PRO A 387 -2.08 -11.70 5.28
CA PRO A 387 -3.41 -11.88 4.71
C PRO A 387 -3.42 -12.34 3.25
N LEU A 388 -2.44 -11.91 2.44
CA LEU A 388 -2.40 -12.24 1.01
C LEU A 388 -2.11 -13.71 0.78
N ASP A 389 -1.25 -14.31 1.62
CA ASP A 389 -0.97 -15.74 1.57
C ASP A 389 -2.23 -16.55 1.97
N TRP A 390 -3.00 -16.06 2.95
CA TRP A 390 -4.26 -16.68 3.33
C TRP A 390 -5.29 -16.66 2.19
N TRP A 391 -5.43 -15.52 1.50
CA TRP A 391 -6.32 -15.41 0.34
C TRP A 391 -5.88 -16.30 -0.82
N ARG A 392 -4.57 -16.44 -1.05
CA ARG A 392 -4.04 -17.35 -2.08
C ARG A 392 -4.39 -18.82 -1.81
N VAL A 393 -4.35 -19.24 -0.55
CA VAL A 393 -4.68 -20.64 -0.17
C VAL A 393 -6.19 -20.90 -0.21
N ASN A 394 -7.01 -19.91 0.14
CA ASN A 394 -8.46 -20.05 0.23
C ASN A 394 -9.23 -19.50 -0.98
N GLU A 395 -8.54 -19.18 -2.07
CA GLU A 395 -9.13 -18.59 -3.28
C GLU A 395 -10.23 -19.49 -3.87
N THR A 396 -10.00 -20.81 -3.90
CA THR A 396 -10.99 -21.78 -4.42
C THR A 396 -12.24 -21.90 -3.55
N LYS A 397 -12.14 -21.55 -2.26
CA LYS A 397 -13.28 -21.59 -1.32
C LYS A 397 -14.09 -20.30 -1.36
N TYR A 398 -13.43 -19.19 -1.68
CA TYR A 398 -13.99 -17.84 -1.60
C TYR A 398 -13.63 -17.04 -2.85
N GLU A 399 -14.06 -17.51 -4.03
CA GLU A 399 -13.61 -16.93 -5.32
C GLU A 399 -13.97 -15.44 -5.47
N ARG A 400 -15.20 -15.05 -5.11
CA ARG A 400 -15.68 -13.67 -5.29
C ARG A 400 -15.09 -12.75 -4.22
N LEU A 401 -15.01 -13.21 -2.98
CA LEU A 401 -14.33 -12.47 -1.91
C LEU A 401 -12.84 -12.33 -2.17
N ALA A 402 -12.18 -13.36 -2.74
CA ALA A 402 -10.78 -13.27 -3.12
C ALA A 402 -10.56 -12.25 -4.23
N GLN A 403 -11.48 -12.13 -5.20
CA GLN A 403 -11.45 -11.06 -6.20
C GLN A 403 -11.52 -9.68 -5.55
N LEU A 404 -12.44 -9.45 -4.60
CA LEU A 404 -12.51 -8.20 -3.85
C LEU A 404 -11.26 -7.98 -2.99
N ALA A 405 -10.75 -9.02 -2.32
CA ALA A 405 -9.56 -8.91 -1.50
C ALA A 405 -8.35 -8.46 -2.34
N ARG A 406 -8.22 -8.94 -3.57
CA ARG A 406 -7.16 -8.49 -4.48
C ARG A 406 -7.25 -7.01 -4.84
N SER A 407 -8.45 -6.47 -5.06
CA SER A 407 -8.62 -5.06 -5.42
C SER A 407 -8.48 -4.11 -4.23
N TYR A 408 -9.00 -4.48 -3.06
CA TYR A 408 -9.00 -3.60 -1.89
C TYR A 408 -7.74 -3.72 -1.00
N LEU A 409 -7.15 -4.91 -0.86
CA LEU A 409 -5.97 -5.10 0.00
C LEU A 409 -4.66 -4.61 -0.65
N CYS A 410 -4.66 -4.40 -1.98
CA CYS A 410 -3.49 -3.85 -2.68
C CYS A 410 -3.37 -2.32 -2.57
N VAL A 411 -4.41 -1.63 -2.09
CA VAL A 411 -4.37 -0.18 -1.90
C VAL A 411 -3.40 0.16 -0.76
N PRO A 412 -2.39 1.03 -1.00
CA PRO A 412 -1.47 1.44 0.05
C PRO A 412 -2.15 2.42 1.01
N ALA A 413 -1.78 2.39 2.29
CA ALA A 413 -2.29 3.37 3.26
C ALA A 413 -1.67 4.77 3.12
N THR A 414 -0.58 4.90 2.35
CA THR A 414 0.22 6.13 2.28
C THR A 414 0.66 6.46 0.86
N SER A 415 0.86 7.76 0.60
CA SER A 415 1.50 8.30 -0.61
C SER A 415 3.03 8.21 -0.58
N VAL A 416 3.64 7.62 0.45
CA VAL A 416 5.09 7.56 0.62
C VAL A 416 5.81 6.88 -0.57
N PRO A 417 5.27 5.81 -1.19
CA PRO A 417 5.91 5.21 -2.38
C PRO A 417 6.05 6.21 -3.54
N SER A 418 5.02 7.00 -3.82
CA SER A 418 5.08 8.02 -4.89
C SER A 418 6.03 9.16 -4.51
N GLU A 419 6.06 9.59 -3.24
CA GLU A 419 7.04 10.59 -2.76
C GLU A 419 8.49 10.14 -2.94
N ARG A 420 8.79 8.85 -2.77
CA ARG A 420 10.13 8.29 -3.04
C ARG A 420 10.48 8.32 -4.53
N VAL A 421 9.50 8.06 -5.39
CA VAL A 421 9.65 8.19 -6.85
C VAL A 421 9.93 9.65 -7.22
N PHE A 422 9.15 10.60 -6.70
CA PHE A 422 9.36 12.04 -6.92
C PHE A 422 10.68 12.53 -6.32
N SER A 423 11.13 11.97 -5.19
CA SER A 423 12.43 12.29 -4.61
C SER A 423 13.58 11.81 -5.52
N ALA A 424 13.47 10.61 -6.10
CA ALA A 424 14.43 10.12 -7.08
C ALA A 424 14.42 10.97 -8.37
N ALA A 425 13.23 11.34 -8.86
CA ALA A 425 13.05 12.26 -9.98
C ALA A 425 13.73 13.61 -9.72
N GLY A 426 13.52 14.18 -8.54
CA GLY A 426 14.13 15.45 -8.13
C GLY A 426 15.65 15.39 -8.05
N LEU A 427 16.23 14.24 -7.65
CA LEU A 427 17.68 14.04 -7.68
C LEU A 427 18.22 14.01 -9.12
N ILE A 428 17.53 13.32 -10.03
CA ILE A 428 17.89 13.26 -11.45
C ILE A 428 17.85 14.67 -12.07
N LEU A 429 16.77 15.42 -11.83
CA LEU A 429 16.56 16.75 -12.37
C LEU A 429 17.52 17.81 -11.80
N ASN A 430 17.63 17.90 -10.47
CA ASN A 430 18.30 19.02 -9.81
C ASN A 430 19.81 18.79 -9.60
N ARG A 431 20.25 17.57 -9.27
CA ARG A 431 21.66 17.33 -8.93
C ARG A 431 22.55 17.04 -10.13
N LEU A 432 22.02 16.46 -11.20
CA LEU A 432 22.81 16.14 -12.40
C LEU A 432 22.86 17.28 -13.43
N ARG A 433 22.25 18.46 -13.14
CA ARG A 433 22.19 19.62 -14.06
C ARG A 433 21.73 19.23 -15.48
N SER A 434 20.92 18.18 -15.59
CA SER A 434 20.50 17.66 -16.87
C SER A 434 19.27 18.42 -17.33
N ARG A 435 19.37 19.17 -18.44
CA ARG A 435 18.21 19.76 -19.14
C ARG A 435 17.46 18.67 -19.89
N LEU A 436 16.91 17.70 -19.16
CA LEU A 436 16.10 16.64 -19.73
C LEU A 436 14.69 17.16 -20.00
N HIS A 437 14.15 16.81 -21.17
CA HIS A 437 12.74 17.02 -21.48
C HIS A 437 11.88 16.20 -20.51
N PRO A 438 10.71 16.70 -20.05
CA PRO A 438 9.82 15.97 -19.14
C PRO A 438 9.54 14.52 -19.57
N ASP A 439 9.36 14.27 -20.88
CA ASP A 439 9.09 12.92 -21.39
C ASP A 439 10.26 11.95 -21.17
N HIS A 440 11.51 12.43 -21.28
CA HIS A 440 12.68 11.60 -21.01
C HIS A 440 12.84 11.34 -19.51
N VAL A 441 12.37 12.24 -18.65
CA VAL A 441 12.38 12.06 -17.20
C VAL A 441 11.38 10.97 -16.82
N ASP A 442 10.19 11.00 -17.40
CA ASP A 442 9.18 9.96 -17.22
C ASP A 442 9.70 8.58 -17.63
N GLN A 443 10.22 8.45 -18.85
CA GLN A 443 10.79 7.19 -19.35
C GLN A 443 11.93 6.67 -18.45
N LEU A 444 12.82 7.55 -18.00
CA LEU A 444 13.95 7.15 -17.16
C LEU A 444 13.51 6.70 -15.77
N ILE A 445 12.49 7.35 -15.20
CA ILE A 445 11.90 6.92 -13.92
C ILE A 445 11.16 5.60 -14.09
N PHE A 446 10.38 5.47 -15.15
CA PHE A 446 9.66 4.24 -15.48
C PHE A 446 10.62 3.05 -15.59
N LEU A 447 11.72 3.18 -16.34
CA LEU A 447 12.73 2.13 -16.49
C LEU A 447 13.55 1.85 -15.23
N ASN A 448 13.68 2.83 -14.33
CA ASN A 448 14.44 2.65 -13.09
C ASN A 448 13.60 1.99 -11.99
N LYS A 449 12.29 2.29 -11.98
CA LYS A 449 11.38 1.91 -10.88
C LYS A 449 10.55 0.66 -11.14
N ASN A 450 10.40 0.25 -12.39
CA ASN A 450 9.78 -1.00 -12.81
C ASN A 450 10.85 -2.00 -13.23
#